data_AF-A0A0W1SW62-F1
#
_entry.id   AF-A0A0W1SW62-F1
#
_cell.length_a   1.000
_cell.length_b   1.000
_cell.length_c   1.000
_cell.angle_alpha   90.00
_cell.angle_beta   90.00
_cell.angle_gamma   90.00
#
_symmetry.space_group_name_H-M   'P 1'
#
loop_
_entity.id
_entity.type
_entity.pdbx_description
1 polymer ?
#
loop_
_entity_poly.entity_id
_entity_poly.type
_entity_poly.pdbx_seq_one_letter_code
_entity_poly.pdbx_strand_id
1 'polypeptide(L)'
;MGGGGGTGRKTLRAKFPDGERPRQLRSYEFVVDPAYRIELATTDTSRYKELKQKLEAGLSYYPVSMGKSEYLASIEYHDEKTPEPVLSEEAVDIESAVPSGGANVVPSSEKIYRERVPGYLTADSEGRQTTGFIDYTFTATDSVTLQSSVKGCARIADRTVVFC
;
A
#
# COMPACT_ATOMS: atom_id res chain seq x y z
N MET A 1 65.07 28.71 16.83
CA MET A 1 65.13 27.26 16.52
C MET A 1 63.84 26.62 17.00
N GLY A 2 63.21 25.80 16.15
CA GLY A 2 61.97 25.02 16.41
C GLY A 2 60.69 25.81 16.08
N GLY A 3 59.97 25.64 14.98
CA GLY A 3 59.90 24.54 14.00
C GLY A 3 58.68 23.66 14.28
N GLY A 4 57.63 23.80 13.47
CA GLY A 4 56.45 22.91 13.43
C GLY A 4 55.17 23.73 13.25
N GLY A 5 54.40 23.63 12.17
CA GLY A 5 54.25 22.54 11.22
C GLY A 5 52.76 22.52 10.90
N GLY A 6 52.35 23.32 9.91
CA GLY A 6 50.96 23.41 9.48
C GLY A 6 50.48 22.05 8.99
N THR A 7 49.59 21.42 9.76
CA THR A 7 48.82 20.29 9.28
C THR A 7 47.47 20.82 8.81
N GLY A 8 47.37 21.07 7.51
CA GLY A 8 46.12 21.38 6.82
C GLY A 8 45.18 20.18 6.84
N ARG A 9 44.64 19.82 8.01
CA ARG A 9 43.42 19.03 8.10
C ARG A 9 42.28 20.00 7.91
N LYS A 10 41.67 20.02 6.73
CA LYS A 10 40.34 20.61 6.53
C LYS A 10 39.41 19.94 7.55
N THR A 11 39.14 20.62 8.65
CA THR A 11 38.10 20.22 9.58
C THR A 11 36.79 20.30 8.80
N LEU A 12 36.19 19.15 8.50
CA LEU A 12 34.79 19.07 8.08
C LEU A 12 33.97 19.64 9.24
N ARG A 13 33.58 20.91 9.14
CA ARG A 13 32.55 21.47 10.01
C ARG A 13 31.23 20.80 9.62
N ALA A 14 30.93 19.68 10.28
CA ALA A 14 29.58 19.19 10.32
C ALA A 14 28.75 20.24 11.08
N LYS A 15 27.92 20.99 10.34
CA LYS A 15 26.84 21.77 10.96
C LYS A 15 25.80 20.76 11.44
N PHE A 16 25.87 20.43 12.72
CA PHE A 16 24.74 19.78 13.37
C PHE A 16 23.56 20.76 13.36
N PRO A 17 22.36 20.33 12.93
CA PRO A 17 21.21 21.22 12.93
C PRO A 17 20.90 21.65 14.36
N ASP A 18 20.74 22.96 14.51
CA ASP A 18 20.42 23.67 15.75
C ASP A 18 19.27 22.97 16.50
N GLY A 19 19.53 22.54 17.73
CA GLY A 19 18.63 21.70 18.53
C GLY A 19 17.44 22.44 19.12
N GLU A 20 17.45 23.78 19.06
CA GLU A 20 16.47 24.65 19.73
C GLU A 20 15.29 25.06 18.84
N ARG A 21 15.32 24.73 17.54
CA ARG A 21 14.13 24.92 16.70
C ARG A 21 13.20 23.73 16.90
N PRO A 22 11.91 23.92 17.23
CA PRO A 22 10.97 22.83 17.35
C PRO A 22 10.95 22.03 16.04
N ARG A 23 11.51 20.81 16.05
CA ARG A 23 11.61 19.90 14.89
C ARG A 23 10.25 19.32 14.47
N GLN A 24 9.14 19.96 14.82
CA GLN A 24 7.82 19.33 14.91
C GLN A 24 6.65 20.13 14.32
N LEU A 25 6.89 21.04 13.39
CA LEU A 25 5.81 21.54 12.54
C LEU A 25 6.16 21.24 11.09
N ARG A 26 6.04 19.95 10.73
CA ARG A 26 5.89 19.58 9.33
C ARG A 26 4.42 19.74 9.00
N SER A 27 4.10 20.63 8.07
CA SER A 27 2.77 20.64 7.46
C SER A 27 2.58 19.30 6.75
N TYR A 28 1.52 18.60 7.12
CA TYR A 28 1.09 17.37 6.45
C TYR A 28 -0.22 17.67 5.74
N GLU A 29 -0.37 17.13 4.54
CA GLU A 29 -1.65 17.08 3.85
C GLU A 29 -2.28 15.72 4.13
N PHE A 30 -3.58 15.68 4.39
CA PHE A 30 -4.32 14.47 4.74
C PHE A 30 -5.51 14.28 3.82
N VAL A 31 -5.87 13.01 3.59
CA VAL A 31 -7.16 12.67 3.01
C VAL A 31 -8.24 12.86 4.09
N VAL A 32 -9.28 13.61 3.77
CA VAL A 32 -10.40 13.88 4.67
C VAL A 32 -11.47 12.81 4.46
N ASP A 33 -11.96 12.23 5.56
CA ASP A 33 -12.99 11.18 5.59
C ASP A 33 -12.77 10.02 4.59
N PRO A 34 -11.58 9.38 4.57
CA PRO A 34 -11.31 8.30 3.64
C PRO A 34 -12.16 7.06 3.95
N ALA A 35 -12.83 6.54 2.93
CA ALA A 35 -13.53 5.27 2.97
C ALA A 35 -12.99 4.35 1.86
N TYR A 36 -12.58 3.14 2.24
CA TYR A 36 -12.03 2.15 1.30
C TYR A 36 -12.80 0.84 1.40
N ARG A 37 -12.92 0.17 0.26
CA ARG A 37 -13.40 -1.20 0.17
C ARG A 37 -12.23 -2.11 -0.18
N ILE A 38 -11.92 -3.05 0.71
CA ILE A 38 -10.81 -3.99 0.54
C ILE A 38 -11.38 -5.36 0.18
N GLU A 39 -11.09 -5.84 -1.03
CA GLU A 39 -11.32 -7.23 -1.42
C GLU A 39 -10.04 -8.03 -1.16
N LEU A 40 -10.16 -9.19 -0.53
CA LEU A 40 -9.02 -10.04 -0.20
C LEU A 40 -9.25 -11.46 -0.69
N ALA A 41 -8.27 -11.96 -1.46
CA ALA A 41 -8.18 -13.34 -1.88
C ALA A 41 -6.88 -13.96 -1.33
N THR A 42 -6.94 -15.20 -0.84
CA THR A 42 -5.76 -15.92 -0.36
C THR A 42 -5.89 -17.40 -0.65
N THR A 43 -4.76 -18.06 -0.93
CA THR A 43 -4.67 -19.51 -1.05
C THR A 43 -4.54 -20.21 0.31
N ASP A 44 -4.24 -19.46 1.39
CA ASP A 44 -4.12 -19.99 2.74
C ASP A 44 -5.50 -20.08 3.42
N THR A 45 -6.12 -21.25 3.30
CA THR A 45 -7.47 -21.50 3.83
C THR A 45 -7.54 -21.39 5.36
N SER A 46 -6.45 -21.68 6.08
CA SER A 46 -6.44 -21.61 7.54
C SER A 46 -6.45 -20.15 8.00
N ARG A 47 -5.58 -19.32 7.42
CA ARG A 47 -5.59 -17.87 7.70
C ARG A 47 -6.88 -17.21 7.24
N TYR A 48 -7.42 -17.64 6.11
CA TYR A 48 -8.71 -17.16 5.63
C TYR A 48 -9.83 -17.37 6.66
N LYS A 49 -9.95 -18.60 7.20
CA LYS A 49 -10.98 -18.92 8.20
C LYS A 49 -10.81 -18.12 9.49
N GLU A 50 -9.58 -17.99 9.97
CA GLU A 50 -9.29 -17.20 11.17
C GLU A 50 -9.63 -15.71 10.97
N LEU A 51 -9.26 -15.14 9.83
CA LEU A 51 -9.56 -13.76 9.50
C LEU A 51 -11.08 -13.55 9.41
N LYS A 52 -11.79 -14.43 8.69
CA LYS A 52 -13.25 -14.37 8.54
C LYS A 52 -13.95 -14.37 9.90
N GLN A 53 -13.61 -15.30 10.79
CA GLN A 53 -14.20 -15.39 12.12
C GLN A 53 -14.01 -14.10 12.93
N LYS A 54 -12.84 -13.47 12.83
CA LYS A 54 -12.57 -12.20 13.52
C LYS A 54 -13.37 -11.04 12.94
N LEU A 55 -13.45 -10.96 11.61
CA LEU A 55 -14.22 -9.93 10.93
C LEU A 55 -15.72 -10.04 11.26
N GLU A 56 -16.27 -11.26 11.25
CA GLU A 56 -17.66 -11.53 11.67
C GLU A 56 -17.91 -11.15 13.14
N ALA A 57 -16.92 -11.37 14.01
CA ALA A 57 -17.00 -11.02 15.43
C ALA A 57 -16.64 -9.55 15.73
N GLY A 58 -16.24 -8.75 14.74
CA GLY A 58 -15.77 -7.37 14.95
C GLY A 58 -14.48 -7.28 15.78
N LEU A 59 -13.63 -8.32 15.74
CA LEU A 59 -12.41 -8.42 16.53
C LEU A 59 -11.17 -8.04 15.72
N SER A 60 -10.26 -7.31 16.35
CA SER A 60 -8.91 -7.05 15.85
C SER A 60 -7.87 -7.27 16.95
N TYR A 61 -6.66 -7.67 16.58
CA TYR A 61 -5.55 -7.78 17.55
C TYR A 61 -5.06 -6.41 18.01
N TYR A 62 -5.09 -5.44 17.10
CA TYR A 62 -4.70 -4.06 17.35
C TYR A 62 -5.78 -3.13 16.81
N PRO A 63 -5.94 -1.92 17.38
CA PRO A 63 -6.75 -0.88 16.78
C PRO A 63 -6.32 -0.66 15.33
N VAL A 64 -7.30 -0.63 14.44
CA VAL A 64 -7.06 -0.42 13.00
C VAL A 64 -6.83 1.08 12.79
N SER A 65 -5.97 1.42 11.83
CA SER A 65 -5.68 2.82 11.54
C SER A 65 -5.42 3.07 10.05
N MET A 66 -5.63 4.32 9.63
CA MET A 66 -5.44 4.84 8.27
C MET A 66 -3.99 5.32 8.09
N GLY A 67 -3.05 4.37 8.10
CA GLY A 67 -1.62 4.63 7.85
C GLY A 67 -0.81 5.12 9.06
N LYS A 68 -1.38 5.92 9.96
CA LYS A 68 -0.74 6.30 11.23
C LYS A 68 -1.64 5.93 12.42
N SER A 69 -1.03 5.52 13.53
CA SER A 69 -1.72 5.09 14.76
C SER A 69 -2.74 6.10 15.32
N GLU A 70 -2.54 7.38 15.02
CA GLU A 70 -3.40 8.49 15.45
C GLU A 70 -4.69 8.59 14.61
N TYR A 71 -4.71 7.97 13.43
CA TYR A 71 -5.86 7.96 12.52
C TYR A 71 -6.62 6.65 12.66
N LEU A 72 -7.29 6.45 13.80
CA LEU A 72 -8.08 5.25 14.05
C LEU A 72 -9.14 5.02 12.96
N ALA A 73 -9.36 3.76 12.62
CA ALA A 73 -10.28 3.34 11.58
C ALA A 73 -11.29 2.32 12.14
N SER A 74 -12.50 2.34 11.57
CA SER A 74 -13.48 1.26 11.73
C SER A 74 -13.41 0.29 10.57
N ILE A 75 -13.72 -0.98 10.82
CA ILE A 75 -13.88 -2.00 9.78
C ILE A 75 -15.33 -2.48 9.81
N GLU A 76 -15.94 -2.56 8.62
CA GLU A 76 -17.21 -3.23 8.39
C GLU A 76 -16.97 -4.47 7.53
N TYR A 77 -17.46 -5.63 8.00
CA TYR A 77 -17.41 -6.86 7.22
C TYR A 77 -18.65 -6.95 6.32
N HIS A 78 -18.45 -7.29 5.05
CA HIS A 78 -19.49 -7.28 4.02
C HIS A 78 -19.67 -8.65 3.34
N ASP A 79 -19.51 -9.70 4.14
CA ASP A 79 -19.64 -11.10 3.77
C ASP A 79 -18.61 -11.61 2.75
N GLU A 80 -18.61 -12.93 2.60
CA GLU A 80 -17.87 -13.63 1.56
C GLU A 80 -18.61 -13.47 0.21
N LYS A 81 -17.83 -13.24 -0.85
CA LYS A 81 -18.33 -13.19 -2.22
C LYS A 81 -17.62 -14.25 -3.06
N THR A 82 -18.37 -14.90 -3.93
CA THR A 82 -17.80 -15.78 -4.96
C THR A 82 -17.49 -14.93 -6.19
N PRO A 83 -16.22 -14.76 -6.57
CA PRO A 83 -15.85 -13.98 -7.75
C PRO A 83 -16.31 -14.68 -9.04
N GLU A 84 -16.88 -13.93 -9.98
CA GLU A 84 -17.23 -14.41 -11.32
C GLU A 84 -16.07 -14.13 -12.29
N PRO A 85 -15.44 -15.13 -12.91
CA PRO A 85 -14.34 -14.89 -13.85
C PRO A 85 -14.77 -14.02 -15.03
N VAL A 86 -13.97 -13.01 -15.36
CA VAL A 86 -14.16 -12.17 -16.55
C VAL A 86 -13.16 -12.61 -17.60
N LEU A 87 -13.67 -13.11 -18.73
CA LEU A 87 -12.88 -13.53 -19.89
C LEU A 87 -13.24 -12.63 -21.08
N SER A 88 -12.26 -11.89 -21.58
CA SER A 88 -12.35 -10.96 -22.69
C SER A 88 -10.99 -10.84 -23.38
N GLU A 89 -11.00 -10.91 -24.71
CA GLU A 89 -9.84 -10.55 -25.54
C GLU A 89 -9.76 -9.04 -25.80
N GLU A 90 -10.84 -8.31 -25.53
CA GLU A 90 -10.93 -6.85 -25.61
C GLU A 90 -10.62 -6.18 -24.27
N ALA A 91 -10.47 -4.86 -24.33
CA ALA A 91 -10.20 -4.04 -23.16
C ALA A 91 -11.34 -4.12 -22.12
N VAL A 92 -10.98 -4.18 -20.84
CA VAL A 92 -11.92 -4.34 -19.72
C VAL A 92 -11.69 -3.22 -18.71
N ASP A 93 -12.74 -2.44 -18.43
CA ASP A 93 -12.69 -1.45 -17.34
C ASP A 93 -12.68 -2.17 -15.98
N ILE A 94 -11.82 -1.68 -15.10
CA ILE A 94 -11.61 -2.24 -13.78
C ILE A 94 -11.57 -1.15 -12.71
N GLU A 95 -12.13 -1.44 -11.54
CA GLU A 95 -12.10 -0.53 -10.40
C GLU A 95 -10.82 -0.71 -9.58
N SER A 96 -10.17 -1.88 -9.68
CA SER A 96 -8.90 -2.13 -8.99
C SER A 96 -8.12 -3.28 -9.62
N ALA A 97 -6.80 -3.13 -9.68
CA ALA A 97 -5.88 -4.21 -9.98
C ALA A 97 -4.78 -4.25 -8.92
N VAL A 98 -4.51 -5.44 -8.38
CA VAL A 98 -3.26 -5.72 -7.66
C VAL A 98 -2.26 -6.19 -8.71
N PRO A 99 -1.26 -5.36 -9.10
CA PRO A 99 -0.39 -5.72 -10.20
C PRO A 99 0.55 -6.84 -9.76
N SER A 100 0.39 -8.02 -10.35
CA SER A 100 1.41 -9.06 -10.30
C SER A 100 1.64 -9.58 -11.73
N GLY A 101 2.87 -9.38 -12.22
CA GLY A 101 3.52 -10.05 -13.36
C GLY A 101 2.91 -10.04 -14.77
N GLY A 102 1.61 -9.85 -14.96
CA GLY A 102 0.95 -10.12 -16.26
C GLY A 102 -0.21 -9.19 -16.64
N ALA A 103 -0.68 -8.32 -15.75
CA ALA A 103 -1.73 -7.34 -16.05
C ALA A 103 -1.14 -6.06 -16.68
N ASN A 104 -1.53 -5.76 -17.93
CA ASN A 104 -1.24 -4.47 -18.57
C ASN A 104 -2.38 -3.50 -18.28
N VAL A 105 -2.23 -2.76 -17.18
CA VAL A 105 -3.18 -1.77 -16.70
C VAL A 105 -2.86 -0.42 -17.34
N VAL A 106 -3.81 0.13 -18.09
CA VAL A 106 -3.72 1.43 -18.77
C VAL A 106 -4.65 2.41 -18.05
N PRO A 107 -4.10 3.39 -17.31
CA PRO A 107 -4.91 4.46 -16.75
C PRO A 107 -5.41 5.39 -17.86
N SER A 108 -6.67 5.80 -17.75
CA SER A 108 -7.25 6.81 -18.65
C SER A 108 -6.84 8.25 -18.30
N SER A 109 -6.26 8.45 -17.12
CA SER A 109 -5.84 9.77 -16.62
C SER A 109 -4.52 10.25 -17.23
N GLU A 110 -4.44 11.55 -17.51
CA GLU A 110 -3.17 12.23 -17.79
C GLU A 110 -2.24 12.25 -16.56
N LYS A 111 -2.81 12.15 -15.34
CA LYS A 111 -2.06 12.21 -14.09
C LYS A 111 -2.21 10.93 -13.29
N ILE A 112 -1.10 10.22 -13.19
CA ILE A 112 -1.00 8.96 -12.49
C ILE A 112 -0.15 9.17 -11.22
N TYR A 113 -0.62 8.64 -10.11
CA TYR A 113 0.13 8.65 -8.85
C TYR A 113 0.75 7.28 -8.61
N ARG A 114 1.95 7.29 -8.03
CA ARG A 114 2.66 6.07 -7.65
C ARG A 114 3.09 6.16 -6.19
N GLU A 115 2.76 5.15 -5.41
CA GLU A 115 3.20 4.99 -4.04
C GLU A 115 3.99 3.70 -3.89
N ARG A 116 5.15 3.77 -3.26
CA ARG A 116 5.98 2.61 -2.99
C ARG A 116 5.84 2.20 -1.54
N VAL A 117 5.31 1.02 -1.29
CA VAL A 117 5.08 0.49 0.07
C VAL A 117 5.86 -0.81 0.31
N PRO A 118 6.16 -1.15 1.57
CA PRO A 118 6.57 -2.50 1.94
C PRO A 118 5.54 -3.53 1.44
N GLY A 119 5.95 -4.41 0.54
CA GLY A 119 5.09 -5.46 -0.03
C GLY A 119 5.41 -6.86 0.50
N TYR A 120 6.63 -7.06 0.98
CA TYR A 120 7.11 -8.34 1.47
C TYR A 120 7.78 -8.15 2.82
N LEU A 121 7.39 -8.99 3.78
CA LEU A 121 7.85 -8.92 5.16
C LEU A 121 8.23 -10.33 5.61
N THR A 122 9.35 -10.44 6.32
CA THR A 122 9.70 -11.63 7.11
C THR A 122 9.53 -11.30 8.59
N ALA A 123 9.05 -12.27 9.36
CA ALA A 123 8.95 -12.13 10.80
C ALA A 123 9.96 -13.07 11.48
N ASP A 124 10.65 -12.57 12.49
CA ASP A 124 11.51 -13.33 13.40
C ASP A 124 11.19 -12.97 14.86
N SER A 125 12.03 -13.42 15.79
CA SER A 125 11.86 -13.15 17.23
C SER A 125 12.04 -11.67 17.61
N GLU A 126 12.67 -10.86 16.77
CA GLU A 126 12.92 -9.43 17.04
C GLU A 126 11.88 -8.51 16.38
N GLY A 127 11.14 -9.00 15.38
CA GLY A 127 9.99 -8.29 14.84
C GLY A 127 9.68 -8.63 13.39
N ARG A 128 9.20 -7.63 12.65
CA ARG A 128 8.91 -7.73 11.21
C ARG A 128 9.91 -6.89 10.43
N GLN A 129 10.61 -7.51 9.49
CA GLN A 129 11.54 -6.84 8.59
C GLN A 129 10.98 -6.82 7.17
N THR A 130 11.01 -5.65 6.52
CA THR A 130 10.65 -5.53 5.11
C THR A 130 11.74 -6.15 4.24
N THR A 131 11.38 -7.13 3.42
CA THR A 131 12.28 -7.81 2.47
C THR A 131 12.07 -7.38 1.03
N GLY A 132 10.99 -6.64 0.75
CA GLY A 132 10.75 -6.08 -0.57
C GLY A 132 9.61 -5.07 -0.58
N PHE A 133 9.56 -4.31 -1.67
CA PHE A 133 8.59 -3.24 -1.87
C PHE A 133 7.75 -3.53 -3.11
N ILE A 134 6.52 -3.04 -3.10
CA ILE A 134 5.62 -3.01 -4.24
C ILE A 134 5.26 -1.56 -4.54
N ASP A 135 4.98 -1.29 -5.80
CA ASP A 135 4.50 0.00 -6.25
C ASP A 135 3.01 -0.11 -6.54
N TYR A 136 2.22 0.71 -5.86
CA TYR A 136 0.82 0.94 -6.20
C TYR A 136 0.73 2.13 -7.14
N THR A 137 -0.07 1.97 -8.17
CA THR A 137 -0.38 3.01 -9.12
C THR A 137 -1.86 3.30 -9.05
N PHE A 138 -2.25 4.56 -8.92
CA PHE A 138 -3.65 4.95 -8.79
C PHE A 138 -3.95 6.27 -9.50
N THR A 139 -5.20 6.43 -9.88
CA THR A 139 -5.82 7.65 -10.40
C THR A 139 -6.72 8.23 -9.30
N ALA A 140 -6.90 9.56 -9.28
CA ALA A 140 -7.73 10.20 -8.25
C ALA A 140 -9.24 10.09 -8.55
N THR A 141 -9.61 10.14 -9.83
CA THR A 141 -11.01 10.23 -10.29
C THR A 141 -11.31 9.38 -11.51
N ASP A 142 -10.28 8.98 -12.26
CA ASP A 142 -10.46 8.46 -13.61
C ASP A 142 -10.41 6.94 -13.61
N SER A 143 -11.11 6.31 -14.56
CA SER A 143 -11.14 4.86 -14.69
C SER A 143 -9.79 4.29 -15.11
N VAL A 144 -9.62 3.00 -14.85
CA VAL A 144 -8.45 2.25 -15.26
C VAL A 144 -8.91 1.07 -16.09
N THR A 145 -8.20 0.76 -17.17
CA THR A 145 -8.62 -0.28 -18.13
C THR A 145 -7.51 -1.31 -18.29
N LEU A 146 -7.85 -2.59 -18.31
CA LEU A 146 -6.98 -3.66 -18.78
C LEU A 146 -7.07 -3.75 -20.30
N GLN A 147 -5.93 -3.88 -21.00
CA GLN A 147 -5.95 -4.08 -22.46
C GLN A 147 -6.64 -5.38 -22.90
N SER A 148 -6.57 -6.41 -22.08
CA SER A 148 -7.30 -7.66 -22.21
C SER A 148 -7.46 -8.28 -20.82
N SER A 149 -8.48 -9.14 -20.65
CA SER A 149 -8.62 -9.86 -19.39
C SER A 149 -7.41 -10.76 -19.13
N VAL A 150 -6.97 -10.81 -17.88
CA VAL A 150 -5.89 -11.70 -17.43
C VAL A 150 -6.43 -12.72 -16.45
N LYS A 151 -5.68 -13.81 -16.24
CA LYS A 151 -6.01 -14.76 -15.18
C LYS A 151 -6.08 -14.02 -13.84
N GLY A 152 -7.20 -14.18 -13.14
CA GLY A 152 -7.45 -13.45 -11.89
C GLY A 152 -8.36 -12.22 -12.05
N CYS A 153 -8.70 -11.83 -13.27
CA CYS A 153 -9.76 -10.86 -13.52
C CYS A 153 -11.12 -11.46 -13.16
N ALA A 154 -11.85 -10.80 -12.28
CA ALA A 154 -13.14 -11.28 -11.81
C ALA A 154 -14.07 -10.13 -11.42
N ARG A 155 -15.36 -10.37 -11.54
CA ARG A 155 -16.41 -9.50 -11.06
C ARG A 155 -16.85 -9.92 -9.66
N ILE A 156 -16.87 -8.96 -8.74
CA ILE A 156 -17.39 -9.08 -7.38
C ILE A 156 -18.50 -8.05 -7.23
N ALA A 157 -19.75 -8.55 -7.21
CA ALA A 157 -20.95 -7.70 -7.26
C ALA A 157 -20.93 -6.77 -8.48
N ASP A 158 -20.79 -5.46 -8.26
CA ASP A 158 -20.79 -4.40 -9.26
C ASP A 158 -19.38 -3.98 -9.72
N ARG A 159 -18.33 -4.59 -9.18
CA ARG A 159 -16.94 -4.20 -9.45
C ARG A 159 -16.16 -5.32 -10.15
N THR A 160 -15.40 -4.96 -11.16
CA THR A 160 -14.38 -5.78 -11.80
C THR A 160 -13.01 -5.50 -11.17
N VAL A 161 -12.44 -6.54 -10.58
CA VAL A 161 -11.16 -6.49 -9.89
C VAL A 161 -10.20 -7.55 -10.43
N VAL A 162 -8.91 -7.34 -10.20
CA VAL A 162 -7.87 -8.26 -10.65
C VAL A 162 -7.03 -8.75 -9.48
N PHE A 163 -7.15 -10.05 -9.18
CA PHE A 163 -6.29 -10.77 -8.23
C PHE A 163 -5.25 -11.57 -9.02
N CYS A 164 -4.11 -10.96 -9.32
CA CYS A 164 -3.03 -11.60 -10.08
C CYS A 164 -2.11 -12.41 -9.14
#